data_AF-A0A6P2CSJ7-F1
#
_entry.id   AF-A0A6P2CSJ7-F1
#
_cell.length_a   1.000
_cell.length_b   1.000
_cell.length_c   1.000
_cell.angle_alpha   90.00
_cell.angle_beta   90.00
_cell.angle_gamma   90.00
#
_symmetry.space_group_name_H-M   'P 1'
#
loop_
_entity.id
_entity.type
_entity.pdbx_description
1 polymer ?
#
loop_
_entity_poly.entity_id
_entity_poly.type
_entity_poly.pdbx_seq_one_letter_code
_entity_poly.pdbx_strand_id
1 'polypeptide(L)'
;MDTIALVDAQIDSGLSLLDRLREEGVTVDAACWAKPADEDRWSLYVATPLVDEKGPVASYQTVNRVSRSMGLAQVLDSQIKLIGTVNPTAQTIRELQKTFPGYKSNVLLGTTFAEEVYVYPPTSPKPVTLYGMVFRGAPSGALHLSFEPHGKSAQMTVQESGGPQEYSAQTGIDWVVTVPDRTTWERDDIGRVVLGWDLHGKHRQSDAQTVFSLAKLGLHGFRVLHEPSGAEARSA
;
A
#
# COMPACT_ATOMS: atom_id res chain seq x y z
N MET A 1 21.16 -13.40 26.72
CA MET A 1 20.81 -12.00 26.38
C MET A 1 19.36 -12.00 25.97
N ASP A 2 18.54 -11.18 26.62
CA ASP A 2 17.13 -11.00 26.27
C ASP A 2 17.04 -10.12 25.02
N THR A 3 16.84 -10.74 23.86
CA THR A 3 16.54 -10.02 22.62
C THR A 3 15.08 -9.63 22.64
N ILE A 4 14.79 -8.32 22.67
CA ILE A 4 13.42 -7.82 22.46
C ILE A 4 13.06 -8.08 21.00
N ALA A 5 12.14 -9.01 20.77
CA ALA A 5 11.62 -9.29 19.43
C ALA A 5 10.78 -8.11 18.92
N LEU A 6 10.90 -7.81 17.62
CA LEU A 6 9.99 -6.87 16.97
C LEU A 6 8.59 -7.51 16.96
N VAL A 7 7.62 -6.83 17.55
CA VAL A 7 6.23 -7.32 17.62
C VAL A 7 5.40 -6.74 16.48
N ASP A 8 4.38 -7.47 16.04
CA ASP A 8 3.48 -7.04 14.95
C ASP A 8 2.91 -5.64 15.18
N ALA A 9 2.57 -5.29 16.43
CA ALA A 9 2.09 -3.96 16.78
C ALA A 9 3.07 -2.82 16.44
N GLN A 10 4.39 -3.05 16.49
CA GLN A 10 5.40 -2.06 16.10
C GLN A 10 5.50 -1.93 14.57
N ILE A 11 5.37 -3.05 13.85
CA ILE A 11 5.30 -3.05 12.39
C ILE A 11 4.06 -2.28 11.92
N ASP A 12 2.91 -2.55 12.51
CA ASP A 12 1.65 -1.88 12.14
C ASP A 12 1.67 -0.39 12.51
N SER A 13 2.25 -0.05 13.67
CA SER A 13 2.41 1.35 14.09
C SER A 13 3.37 2.11 13.16
N GLY A 14 4.47 1.48 12.76
CA GLY A 14 5.41 2.07 11.81
C GLY A 14 4.77 2.26 10.44
N LEU A 15 4.05 1.26 9.92
CA LEU A 15 3.31 1.39 8.66
C LEU A 15 2.29 2.53 8.71
N SER A 16 1.52 2.62 9.80
CA SER A 16 0.53 3.68 9.99
C SER A 16 1.17 5.07 9.98
N LEU A 17 2.36 5.22 10.61
CA LEU A 17 3.12 6.46 10.57
C LEU A 17 3.57 6.81 9.15
N LEU A 18 4.11 5.84 8.40
CA LEU A 18 4.56 6.06 7.01
C LEU A 18 3.38 6.50 6.11
N ASP A 19 2.22 5.87 6.27
CA ASP A 19 1.00 6.23 5.55
C ASP A 19 0.57 7.67 5.89
N ARG A 20 0.55 8.03 7.17
CA ARG A 20 0.17 9.38 7.60
C ARG A 20 1.14 10.46 7.15
N LEU A 21 2.44 10.17 7.17
CA LEU A 21 3.47 11.08 6.63
C LEU A 21 3.18 11.40 5.16
N ARG A 22 2.83 10.37 4.37
CA ARG A 22 2.46 10.55 2.96
C ARG A 22 1.18 11.37 2.78
N GLU A 23 0.15 11.14 3.59
CA GLU A 23 -1.08 11.95 3.57
C GLU A 23 -0.81 13.44 3.83
N GLU A 24 0.18 13.75 4.66
CA GLU A 24 0.64 15.11 4.97
C GLU A 24 1.63 15.66 3.92
N GLY A 25 1.84 14.94 2.81
CA GLY A 25 2.73 15.35 1.72
C GLY A 25 4.22 15.14 1.99
N VAL A 26 4.58 14.35 3.01
CA VAL A 26 5.98 13.98 3.28
C VAL A 26 6.35 12.75 2.47
N THR A 27 7.27 12.92 1.53
CA THR A 27 7.82 11.80 0.75
C THR A 27 8.65 10.88 1.63
N VAL A 28 8.35 9.59 1.62
CA VAL A 28 9.18 8.53 2.20
C VAL A 28 9.73 7.70 1.05
N ASP A 29 11.06 7.66 0.94
CA ASP A 29 11.76 6.94 -0.11
C ASP A 29 11.98 5.46 0.25
N ALA A 30 12.35 5.19 1.50
CA ALA A 30 12.56 3.85 2.00
C ALA A 30 12.35 3.82 3.51
N ALA A 31 11.96 2.66 4.07
CA ALA A 31 11.83 2.52 5.51
C ALA A 31 12.06 1.08 5.97
N CYS A 32 12.64 0.93 7.16
CA CYS A 32 12.76 -0.37 7.83
C CYS A 32 12.80 -0.22 9.35
N TRP A 33 12.33 -1.22 10.05
CA TRP A 33 12.75 -1.47 11.42
C TRP A 33 14.10 -2.18 11.40
N ALA A 34 15.03 -1.77 12.25
CA ALA A 34 16.30 -2.46 12.42
C ALA A 34 16.68 -2.53 13.89
N LYS A 35 17.35 -3.63 14.26
CA LYS A 35 17.99 -3.82 15.56
C LYS A 35 19.51 -3.80 15.35
N PRO A 36 20.17 -2.64 15.52
CA PRO A 36 21.62 -2.54 15.49
C PRO A 36 22.24 -3.46 16.56
N ALA A 37 23.40 -4.07 16.28
CA ALA A 37 24.06 -4.95 17.26
C ALA A 37 24.62 -4.19 18.47
N ASP A 38 24.79 -2.88 18.35
CA ASP A 38 25.20 -1.97 19.42
C ASP A 38 24.01 -1.36 20.19
N GLU A 39 22.77 -1.67 19.81
CA GLU A 39 21.56 -1.16 20.46
C GLU A 39 20.61 -2.30 20.86
N ASP A 40 20.18 -2.32 22.13
CA ASP A 40 19.24 -3.34 22.62
C ASP A 40 17.79 -3.13 22.13
N ARG A 41 17.53 -2.13 21.29
CA ARG A 41 16.19 -1.74 20.86
C ARG A 41 16.07 -1.64 19.35
N TRP A 42 14.86 -1.95 18.88
CA TRP A 42 14.46 -1.68 17.51
C TRP A 42 14.32 -0.18 17.25
N SER A 43 14.85 0.26 16.11
CA SER A 43 14.72 1.61 15.59
C SER A 43 14.06 1.59 14.20
N LEU A 44 13.11 2.48 13.98
CA LEU A 44 12.46 2.71 12.70
C LEU A 44 13.26 3.73 11.89
N TYR A 45 14.00 3.25 10.90
CA TYR A 45 14.71 4.09 9.93
C TYR A 45 13.73 4.54 8.85
N VAL A 46 13.64 5.86 8.63
CA VAL A 46 12.83 6.47 7.57
C VAL A 46 13.72 7.33 6.70
N ALA A 47 13.92 6.91 5.46
CA ALA A 47 14.63 7.68 4.45
C ALA A 47 13.68 8.65 3.77
N THR A 48 14.01 9.94 3.82
CA THR A 48 13.16 10.99 3.25
C THR A 48 14.02 12.12 2.66
N PRO A 49 13.67 12.67 1.48
CA PRO A 49 14.38 13.81 0.92
C PRO A 49 14.22 15.06 1.80
N LEU A 50 13.22 15.09 2.68
CA LEU A 50 13.01 16.18 3.63
C LEU A 50 14.26 16.48 4.47
N VAL A 51 15.01 15.43 4.85
CA VAL A 51 16.27 15.57 5.62
C VAL A 51 17.35 16.24 4.79
N ASP A 52 17.44 15.93 3.51
CA ASP A 52 18.42 16.53 2.60
C ASP A 52 18.05 17.98 2.27
N GLU A 53 16.75 18.26 2.11
CA GLU A 53 16.23 19.57 1.68
C GLU A 53 16.14 20.60 2.81
N LYS A 54 15.62 20.19 3.97
CA LYS A 54 15.33 21.09 5.11
C LYS A 54 16.25 20.87 6.31
N GLY A 55 17.09 19.85 6.25
CA GLY A 55 17.97 19.44 7.33
C GLY A 55 17.28 18.57 8.39
N PRO A 56 18.07 17.94 9.28
CA PRO A 56 17.56 16.98 10.26
C PRO A 56 16.53 17.57 11.22
N VAL A 57 16.80 18.75 11.79
CA VAL A 57 15.96 19.34 12.85
C VAL A 57 14.54 19.62 12.36
N ALA A 58 14.39 20.28 11.20
CA ALA A 58 13.09 20.59 10.62
C ALA A 58 12.33 19.32 10.20
N SER A 59 13.07 18.30 9.76
CA SER A 59 12.50 16.99 9.40
C SER A 59 11.92 16.28 10.62
N TYR A 60 12.68 16.21 11.72
CA TYR A 60 12.20 15.63 12.98
C TYR A 60 10.99 16.38 13.54
N GLN A 61 10.98 17.71 13.47
CA GLN A 61 9.81 18.50 13.88
C GLN A 61 8.56 18.12 13.07
N THR A 62 8.70 17.96 11.76
CA THR A 62 7.60 17.57 10.87
C THR A 62 7.09 16.17 11.21
N VAL A 63 7.99 15.20 11.35
CA VAL A 63 7.60 13.80 11.65
C VAL A 63 7.03 13.68 13.06
N ASN A 64 7.60 14.36 14.06
CA ASN A 64 7.09 14.33 15.42
C ASN A 64 5.71 14.98 15.53
N ARG A 65 5.44 16.04 14.77
CA ARG A 65 4.09 16.64 14.68
C ARG A 65 3.06 15.59 14.21
N VAL A 66 3.42 14.81 13.19
CA VAL A 66 2.56 13.76 12.63
C VAL A 66 2.41 12.58 13.61
N SER A 67 3.51 12.10 14.19
CA SER A 67 3.48 11.03 15.21
C SER A 67 2.58 11.40 16.40
N ARG A 68 2.68 12.66 16.87
CA ARG A 68 1.85 13.17 17.98
C ARG A 68 0.38 13.28 17.64
N SER A 69 0.01 13.70 16.43
CA SER A 69 -1.40 13.78 16.05
C SER A 69 -2.07 12.41 15.97
N MET A 70 -1.29 11.34 15.79
CA MET A 70 -1.76 9.96 15.81
C MET A 70 -1.79 9.34 17.22
N GLY A 71 -1.30 10.03 18.24
CA GLY A 71 -1.13 9.45 19.58
C GLY A 71 0.01 8.41 19.67
N LEU A 72 0.84 8.28 18.63
CA LEU A 72 1.95 7.31 18.56
C LEU A 72 3.22 7.78 19.29
N ALA A 73 3.22 9.01 19.81
CA ALA A 73 4.37 9.64 20.45
C ALA A 73 4.95 8.81 21.61
N GLN A 74 4.13 8.06 22.35
CA GLN A 74 4.64 7.21 23.44
C GLN A 74 5.31 5.92 22.96
N VAL A 75 5.00 5.47 21.73
CA VAL A 75 5.48 4.20 21.18
C VAL A 75 6.74 4.43 20.33
N LEU A 76 6.84 5.56 19.63
CA LEU A 76 7.83 5.74 18.56
C LEU A 76 8.80 6.93 18.73
N ASP A 77 8.58 7.90 19.64
CA ASP A 77 9.34 9.17 19.63
C ASP A 77 10.86 8.98 19.80
N SER A 78 11.32 7.92 20.47
CA SER A 78 12.76 7.62 20.62
C SER A 78 13.28 6.52 19.70
N GLN A 79 12.40 5.90 18.91
CA GLN A 79 12.72 4.78 18.02
C GLN A 79 12.85 5.23 16.57
N ILE A 80 12.31 6.40 16.18
CA ILE A 80 12.39 6.89 14.81
C ILE A 80 13.77 7.51 14.54
N LYS A 81 14.44 7.02 13.49
CA LYS A 81 15.68 7.59 12.94
C LYS A 81 15.42 8.10 11.52
N LEU A 82 15.40 9.42 11.36
CA LEU A 82 15.30 10.05 10.04
C LEU A 82 16.68 10.14 9.38
N ILE A 83 16.74 9.70 8.13
CA ILE A 83 17.94 9.76 7.31
C ILE A 83 17.64 10.39 5.95
N GLY A 84 18.64 11.07 5.40
CA GLY A 84 18.61 11.58 4.03
C GLY A 84 18.65 10.45 3.00
N THR A 85 18.11 10.71 1.82
CA THR A 85 18.10 9.78 0.68
C THR A 85 19.48 9.49 0.12
N VAL A 86 20.44 10.40 0.34
CA VAL A 86 21.84 10.21 -0.05
C VAL A 86 22.64 9.39 0.97
N ASN A 87 22.06 9.09 2.14
CA ASN A 87 22.74 8.33 3.19
C ASN A 87 22.99 6.88 2.72
N PRO A 88 24.20 6.30 2.94
CA PRO A 88 24.46 4.90 2.58
C PRO A 88 23.46 3.90 3.17
N THR A 89 22.98 4.17 4.39
CA THR A 89 21.93 3.38 5.05
C THR A 89 20.64 3.39 4.22
N ALA A 90 20.23 4.54 3.71
CA ALA A 90 19.03 4.67 2.87
C ALA A 90 19.17 3.87 1.58
N GLN A 91 20.35 3.89 0.96
CA GLN A 91 20.65 3.10 -0.24
C GLN A 91 20.53 1.60 0.04
N THR A 92 21.13 1.12 1.14
CA THR A 92 20.99 -0.29 1.55
C THR A 92 19.54 -0.67 1.78
N ILE A 93 18.76 0.15 2.50
CA ILE A 93 17.33 -0.12 2.74
C ILE A 93 16.59 -0.22 1.41
N ARG A 94 16.83 0.71 0.48
CA ARG A 94 16.19 0.70 -0.85
C ARG A 94 16.57 -0.53 -1.68
N GLU A 95 17.81 -0.99 -1.59
CA GLU A 95 18.24 -2.24 -2.23
C GLU A 95 17.54 -3.45 -1.62
N LEU A 96 17.47 -3.51 -0.29
CA LEU A 96 16.75 -4.57 0.42
C LEU A 96 15.26 -4.57 0.06
N GLN A 97 14.62 -3.40 -0.03
CA GLN A 97 13.23 -3.27 -0.46
C GLN A 97 12.97 -3.91 -1.82
N LYS A 98 13.90 -3.76 -2.78
CA LYS A 98 13.81 -4.39 -4.10
C LYS A 98 13.93 -5.91 -4.00
N THR A 99 14.94 -6.40 -3.26
CA THR A 99 15.26 -7.83 -3.22
C THR A 99 14.35 -8.64 -2.30
N PHE A 100 13.91 -8.08 -1.16
CA PHE A 100 13.08 -8.77 -0.17
C PHE A 100 12.37 -7.78 0.80
N PRO A 101 11.07 -7.49 0.61
CA PRO A 101 10.28 -6.89 1.69
C PRO A 101 10.05 -7.93 2.80
N GLY A 102 10.25 -7.54 4.07
CA GLY A 102 10.11 -8.43 5.24
C GLY A 102 11.38 -8.58 6.09
N TYR A 103 11.46 -9.66 6.86
CA TYR A 103 12.54 -9.92 7.82
C TYR A 103 13.83 -10.43 7.17
N LYS A 104 14.97 -9.91 7.63
CA LYS A 104 16.31 -10.38 7.28
C LYS A 104 17.26 -10.21 8.47
N SER A 105 18.11 -11.20 8.70
CA SER A 105 19.12 -11.16 9.77
C SER A 105 20.52 -10.87 9.21
N ASN A 106 21.41 -10.37 10.07
CA ASN A 106 22.82 -10.11 9.78
C ASN A 106 23.03 -9.19 8.56
N VAL A 107 22.43 -8.01 8.63
CA VAL A 107 22.44 -7.01 7.55
C VAL A 107 23.38 -5.87 7.92
N LEU A 108 24.26 -5.48 6.99
CA LEU A 108 25.03 -4.26 7.13
C LEU A 108 24.23 -3.08 6.54
N LEU A 109 23.62 -2.26 7.39
CA LEU A 109 22.90 -1.05 7.02
C LEU A 109 23.86 0.14 6.93
N GLY A 110 24.29 0.48 5.72
CA GLY A 110 25.37 1.44 5.52
C GLY A 110 26.67 0.94 6.16
N THR A 111 27.05 1.52 7.29
CA THR A 111 28.20 1.09 8.11
C THR A 111 27.79 0.41 9.42
N THR A 112 26.50 0.33 9.71
CA THR A 112 25.97 -0.20 10.97
C THR A 112 25.58 -1.66 10.78
N PHE A 113 26.11 -2.56 11.61
CA PHE A 113 25.69 -3.95 11.59
C PHE A 113 24.38 -4.12 12.37
N ALA A 114 23.35 -4.63 11.71
CA ALA A 114 22.06 -4.94 12.29
C ALA A 114 21.89 -6.46 12.41
N GLU A 115 21.58 -6.92 13.61
CA GLU A 115 21.28 -8.33 13.89
C GLU A 115 20.04 -8.76 13.11
N GLU A 116 19.03 -7.89 13.09
CA GLU A 116 17.75 -8.11 12.46
C GLU A 116 17.23 -6.82 11.82
N VAL A 117 16.57 -6.96 10.68
CA VAL A 117 15.94 -5.87 9.94
C VAL A 117 14.59 -6.37 9.42
N TYR A 118 13.56 -5.57 9.59
CA TYR A 118 12.28 -5.73 8.90
C TYR A 118 12.10 -4.57 7.93
N VAL A 119 12.10 -4.87 6.64
CA VAL A 119 12.05 -3.88 5.56
C VAL A 119 10.60 -3.72 5.09
N TYR A 120 10.08 -2.49 5.14
CA TYR A 120 8.76 -2.21 4.59
C TYR A 120 8.78 -2.32 3.06
N PRO A 121 7.68 -2.75 2.42
CA PRO A 121 7.58 -2.69 0.97
C PRO A 121 7.82 -1.25 0.45
N PRO A 122 8.31 -1.10 -0.79
CA PRO A 122 8.45 0.20 -1.42
C PRO A 122 7.20 1.08 -1.24
N THR A 123 7.42 2.31 -0.81
CA THR A 123 6.35 3.24 -0.42
C THR A 123 5.76 4.00 -1.61
N SER A 124 6.22 3.74 -2.82
CA SER A 124 5.67 4.30 -4.05
C SER A 124 4.47 3.45 -4.50
N PRO A 125 3.22 3.86 -4.21
CA PRO A 125 2.07 3.09 -4.65
C PRO A 125 2.11 2.98 -6.17
N LYS A 126 2.03 1.77 -6.71
CA LYS A 126 1.75 1.57 -8.13
C LYS A 126 0.25 1.78 -8.31
N PRO A 127 -0.21 2.90 -8.88
CA PRO A 127 -1.63 3.09 -9.11
C PRO A 127 -2.08 2.12 -10.20
N VAL A 128 -3.21 1.48 -9.97
CA VAL A 128 -3.94 0.66 -10.94
C VAL A 128 -5.35 1.22 -11.04
N THR A 129 -5.81 1.41 -12.27
CA THR A 129 -7.18 1.81 -12.55
C THR A 129 -8.06 0.56 -12.63
N LEU A 130 -9.17 0.58 -11.90
CA LEU A 130 -10.25 -0.40 -12.02
C LEU A 130 -11.40 0.29 -12.77
N TYR A 131 -11.72 -0.23 -13.94
CA TYR A 131 -12.83 0.25 -14.77
C TYR A 131 -14.10 -0.45 -14.31
N GLY A 132 -15.06 0.32 -13.83
CA GLY A 132 -16.34 -0.23 -13.41
C GLY A 132 -17.49 0.08 -14.33
N MET A 133 -18.45 -0.81 -14.19
CA MET A 133 -19.71 -0.81 -14.88
C MET A 133 -20.80 -1.04 -13.83
N VAL A 134 -21.77 -0.13 -13.74
CA VAL A 134 -22.87 -0.21 -12.77
C VAL A 134 -24.19 -0.37 -13.50
N PHE A 135 -24.96 -1.39 -13.13
CA PHE A 135 -26.32 -1.59 -13.63
C PHE A 135 -27.33 -0.93 -12.68
N ARG A 136 -28.11 0.01 -13.20
CA ARG A 136 -29.11 0.77 -12.42
C ARG A 136 -30.51 0.12 -12.40
N GLY A 137 -30.74 -0.96 -13.14
CA GLY A 137 -31.98 -1.76 -13.12
C GLY A 137 -31.82 -3.06 -12.33
N ALA A 138 -32.80 -3.98 -12.34
CA ALA A 138 -32.72 -5.23 -11.59
C ALA A 138 -31.68 -6.21 -12.20
N PRO A 139 -30.71 -6.72 -11.43
CA PRO A 139 -30.47 -6.45 -10.00
C PRO A 139 -29.84 -5.07 -9.74
N SER A 140 -30.51 -4.27 -8.90
CA SER A 140 -30.13 -2.88 -8.63
C SER A 140 -28.75 -2.78 -7.99
N GLY A 141 -27.87 -1.96 -8.56
CA GLY A 141 -26.57 -1.66 -7.97
C GLY A 141 -25.51 -2.73 -8.19
N ALA A 142 -25.70 -3.66 -9.13
CA ALA A 142 -24.65 -4.60 -9.51
C ALA A 142 -23.44 -3.82 -10.07
N LEU A 143 -22.31 -3.88 -9.34
CA LEU A 143 -21.02 -3.34 -9.74
C LEU A 143 -20.19 -4.46 -10.35
N HIS A 144 -19.72 -4.25 -11.56
CA HIS A 144 -18.74 -5.10 -12.22
C HIS A 144 -17.46 -4.31 -12.45
N LEU A 145 -16.32 -4.85 -12.02
CA LEU A 145 -15.00 -4.24 -12.17
C LEU A 145 -14.12 -5.05 -13.11
N SER A 146 -13.29 -4.35 -13.87
CA SER A 146 -12.31 -4.91 -14.81
C SER A 146 -11.02 -4.09 -14.79
N PHE A 147 -9.91 -4.71 -15.18
CA PHE A 147 -8.65 -4.00 -15.47
C PHE A 147 -8.59 -3.47 -16.91
N GLU A 148 -9.51 -3.90 -17.76
CA GLU A 148 -9.64 -3.42 -19.13
C GLU A 148 -10.85 -2.45 -19.21
N PRO A 149 -10.73 -1.33 -19.96
CA PRO A 149 -11.84 -0.41 -20.15
C PRO A 149 -13.06 -1.10 -20.76
N HIS A 150 -14.24 -0.80 -20.22
CA HIS A 150 -15.50 -1.26 -20.82
C HIS A 150 -15.77 -0.52 -22.14
N GLY A 151 -16.39 -1.22 -23.10
CA GLY A 151 -16.90 -0.58 -24.31
C GLY A 151 -17.95 0.51 -23.99
N LYS A 152 -18.14 1.47 -24.91
CA LYS A 152 -19.08 2.60 -24.75
C LYS A 152 -20.54 2.18 -24.51
N SER A 153 -20.88 0.94 -24.86
CA SER A 153 -22.19 0.34 -24.67
C SER A 153 -22.03 -1.07 -24.15
N ALA A 154 -22.31 -1.28 -22.87
CA ALA A 154 -22.44 -2.60 -22.29
C ALA A 154 -23.89 -2.81 -21.87
N GLN A 155 -24.45 -3.96 -22.25
CA GLN A 155 -25.81 -4.36 -21.94
C GLN A 155 -25.76 -5.71 -21.23
N MET A 156 -26.65 -5.89 -20.25
CA MET A 156 -26.86 -7.16 -19.59
C MET A 156 -28.29 -7.62 -19.85
N THR A 157 -28.44 -8.84 -20.34
CA THR A 157 -29.74 -9.47 -20.48
C THR A 157 -29.97 -10.38 -19.28
N VAL A 158 -31.02 -10.11 -18.51
CA VAL A 158 -31.43 -10.95 -17.38
C VAL A 158 -32.67 -11.74 -17.80
N GLN A 159 -32.65 -13.05 -17.57
CA GLN A 159 -33.85 -13.87 -17.73
C GLN A 159 -34.75 -13.69 -16.50
N GLU A 160 -35.89 -13.05 -16.69
CA GLU A 160 -36.91 -12.88 -15.67
C GLU A 160 -38.16 -13.70 -16.00
N SER A 161 -39.08 -13.85 -15.04
CA SER A 161 -40.32 -14.62 -15.23
C SER A 161 -41.22 -14.08 -16.36
N GLY A 162 -41.00 -12.83 -16.80
CA GLY A 162 -41.66 -12.20 -17.94
C GLY A 162 -40.91 -12.26 -19.27
N GLY A 163 -39.75 -12.93 -19.32
CA GLY A 163 -38.86 -12.98 -20.49
C GLY A 163 -37.54 -12.23 -20.27
N PRO A 164 -36.67 -12.18 -21.30
CA PRO A 164 -35.40 -11.50 -21.21
C PRO A 164 -35.60 -9.98 -21.11
N GLN A 165 -35.02 -9.36 -20.09
CA GLN A 165 -35.00 -7.92 -19.92
C GLN A 165 -33.57 -7.39 -20.09
N GLU A 166 -33.42 -6.32 -20.88
CA GLU A 166 -32.13 -5.67 -21.12
C GLU A 166 -31.92 -4.50 -20.18
N TYR A 167 -30.69 -4.43 -19.66
CA TYR A 167 -30.24 -3.40 -18.75
C TYR A 167 -29.00 -2.72 -19.32
N SER A 168 -29.11 -1.43 -19.59
CA SER A 168 -27.96 -0.61 -19.98
C SER A 168 -27.07 -0.35 -18.76
N ALA A 169 -25.78 -0.56 -18.95
CA ALA A 169 -24.81 -0.30 -17.91
C ALA A 169 -24.26 1.13 -18.01
N GLN A 170 -24.03 1.75 -16.87
CA GLN A 170 -23.26 2.99 -16.80
C GLN A 170 -21.78 2.63 -16.74
N THR A 171 -21.02 3.06 -17.75
CA THR A 171 -19.56 2.90 -17.84
C THR A 171 -18.85 4.23 -17.54
N GLY A 172 -17.51 4.22 -17.49
CA GLY A 172 -16.69 5.41 -17.17
C GLY A 172 -16.68 5.75 -15.68
N ILE A 173 -16.95 4.76 -14.84
CA ILE A 173 -16.86 4.87 -13.38
C ILE A 173 -15.56 4.18 -13.00
N ASP A 174 -14.52 4.96 -12.72
CA ASP A 174 -13.17 4.44 -12.54
C ASP A 174 -12.70 4.64 -11.11
N TRP A 175 -12.12 3.58 -10.53
CA TRP A 175 -11.42 3.65 -9.24
C TRP A 175 -9.93 3.63 -9.50
N VAL A 176 -9.18 4.38 -8.70
CA VAL A 176 -7.72 4.24 -8.67
C VAL A 176 -7.37 3.56 -7.35
N VAL A 177 -6.67 2.43 -7.43
CA VAL A 177 -6.20 1.68 -6.26
C VAL A 177 -4.69 1.59 -6.26
N THR A 178 -4.09 1.52 -5.07
CA THR A 178 -2.69 1.08 -4.92
C THR A 178 -2.66 -0.44 -4.95
N VAL A 179 -1.59 -0.97 -5.52
CA VAL A 179 -1.29 -2.40 -5.47
C VAL A 179 0.15 -2.61 -4.98
N PRO A 180 0.49 -3.80 -4.45
CA PRO A 180 1.84 -4.13 -4.01
C PRO A 180 2.90 -3.98 -5.11
N ASP A 181 4.15 -3.72 -4.74
CA ASP A 181 5.21 -3.41 -5.72
C ASP A 181 5.60 -4.57 -6.63
N ARG A 182 5.33 -5.82 -6.21
CA ARG A 182 5.59 -7.04 -6.99
C ARG A 182 4.40 -7.49 -7.82
N THR A 183 3.58 -6.54 -8.25
CA THR A 183 2.40 -6.83 -9.05
C THR A 183 2.71 -6.85 -10.53
N THR A 184 2.35 -7.96 -11.15
CA THR A 184 2.49 -8.21 -12.59
C THR A 184 1.12 -8.29 -13.23
N TRP A 185 1.02 -7.85 -14.49
CA TRP A 185 -0.14 -8.09 -15.31
C TRP A 185 -0.05 -9.49 -15.90
N GLU A 186 -1.07 -10.30 -15.67
CA GLU A 186 -1.15 -11.67 -16.14
C GLU A 186 -2.46 -11.90 -16.89
N ARG A 187 -2.54 -13.01 -17.61
CA ARG A 187 -3.81 -13.52 -18.14
C ARG A 187 -4.14 -14.84 -17.46
N ASP A 188 -5.38 -14.98 -17.02
CA ASP A 188 -5.87 -16.25 -16.48
C ASP A 188 -6.06 -17.29 -17.60
N ASP A 189 -6.51 -18.49 -17.22
CA ASP A 189 -6.75 -19.62 -18.11
C ASP A 189 -7.80 -19.35 -19.20
N ILE A 190 -8.68 -18.37 -18.98
CA ILE A 190 -9.69 -17.92 -19.95
C ILE A 190 -9.31 -16.60 -20.64
N GLY A 191 -8.08 -16.13 -20.45
CA GLY A 191 -7.52 -14.98 -21.14
C GLY A 191 -7.90 -13.61 -20.55
N ARG A 192 -8.55 -13.54 -19.39
CA ARG A 192 -8.86 -12.27 -18.72
C ARG A 192 -7.60 -11.68 -18.10
N VAL A 193 -7.47 -10.36 -18.16
CA VAL A 193 -6.39 -9.67 -17.43
C VAL A 193 -6.64 -9.81 -15.94
N VAL A 194 -5.63 -10.27 -15.23
CA VAL A 194 -5.60 -10.39 -13.77
C VAL A 194 -4.33 -9.77 -13.21
N LEU A 195 -4.34 -9.46 -11.92
CA LEU A 195 -3.18 -8.98 -11.21
C LEU A 195 -2.49 -10.16 -10.50
N GLY A 196 -1.27 -10.48 -10.93
CA GLY A 196 -0.38 -11.40 -10.23
C GLY A 196 0.34 -10.69 -9.08
N TRP A 197 0.44 -11.29 -7.91
CA TRP A 197 1.12 -10.73 -6.73
C TRP A 197 1.50 -11.81 -5.73
N ASP A 198 2.51 -11.54 -4.90
CA ASP A 198 2.96 -12.47 -3.87
C ASP A 198 2.30 -12.20 -2.51
N LEU A 199 1.74 -13.26 -1.90
CA LEU A 199 1.27 -13.26 -0.52
C LEU A 199 2.04 -14.32 0.28
N HIS A 200 2.84 -13.89 1.25
CA HIS A 200 3.65 -14.77 2.10
C HIS A 200 4.51 -15.76 1.27
N GLY A 201 5.14 -15.25 0.21
CA GLY A 201 5.99 -16.04 -0.69
C GLY A 201 5.24 -16.99 -1.63
N LYS A 202 3.90 -16.90 -1.68
CA LYS A 202 3.07 -17.64 -2.64
C LYS A 202 2.48 -16.68 -3.66
N HIS A 203 2.72 -16.99 -4.93
CA HIS A 203 2.09 -16.27 -6.05
C HIS A 203 0.57 -16.42 -5.99
N ARG A 204 -0.15 -15.32 -6.22
CA ARG A 204 -1.60 -15.22 -6.26
C ARG A 204 -1.99 -14.44 -7.51
N GLN A 205 -3.13 -14.82 -8.08
CA GLN A 205 -3.81 -14.02 -9.10
C GLN A 205 -5.09 -13.45 -8.49
N SER A 206 -5.41 -12.21 -8.83
CA SER A 206 -6.62 -11.54 -8.36
C SER A 206 -7.25 -10.75 -9.50
N ASP A 207 -8.55 -10.95 -9.69
CA ASP A 207 -9.34 -10.13 -10.59
C ASP A 207 -9.58 -8.72 -10.00
N ALA A 208 -10.17 -7.83 -10.81
CA ALA A 208 -10.43 -6.46 -10.41
C ALA A 208 -11.39 -6.36 -9.22
N GLN A 209 -12.34 -7.30 -9.08
CA GLN A 209 -13.28 -7.33 -7.96
C GLN A 209 -12.59 -7.68 -6.64
N THR A 210 -11.69 -8.66 -6.69
CA THR A 210 -10.86 -9.08 -5.57
C THR A 210 -9.92 -7.95 -5.16
N VAL A 211 -9.24 -7.33 -6.13
CA VAL A 211 -8.35 -6.18 -5.86
C VAL A 211 -9.10 -5.01 -5.24
N PHE A 212 -10.30 -4.68 -5.74
CA PHE A 212 -11.14 -3.65 -5.13
C PHE A 212 -11.53 -3.98 -3.69
N SER A 213 -11.88 -5.24 -3.42
CA SER A 213 -12.24 -5.70 -2.09
C SER A 213 -11.06 -5.60 -1.12
N LEU A 214 -9.87 -6.04 -1.55
CA LEU A 214 -8.63 -5.88 -0.79
C LEU A 214 -8.30 -4.41 -0.53
N ALA A 215 -8.50 -3.55 -1.53
CA ALA A 215 -8.27 -2.12 -1.44
C ALA A 215 -9.22 -1.42 -0.47
N LYS A 216 -10.53 -1.74 -0.53
CA LYS A 216 -11.56 -1.22 0.38
C LYS A 216 -11.33 -1.66 1.82
N LEU A 217 -10.83 -2.88 2.03
CA LEU A 217 -10.51 -3.42 3.35
C LEU A 217 -9.13 -3.00 3.86
N GLY A 218 -8.31 -2.35 3.02
CA GLY A 218 -6.96 -1.99 3.40
C GLY A 218 -6.08 -3.22 3.69
N LEU A 219 -6.18 -4.29 2.91
CA LEU A 219 -5.40 -5.51 3.12
C LEU A 219 -4.20 -5.60 2.19
N HIS A 220 -3.12 -6.22 2.67
CA HIS A 220 -1.97 -6.65 1.87
C HIS A 220 -1.35 -5.58 0.94
N GLY A 221 -1.35 -4.31 1.34
CA GLY A 221 -0.81 -3.20 0.54
C GLY A 221 -1.75 -2.63 -0.52
N PHE A 222 -2.98 -3.15 -0.63
CA PHE A 222 -4.02 -2.59 -1.49
C PHE A 222 -4.76 -1.46 -0.78
N ARG A 223 -5.01 -0.34 -1.46
CA ARG A 223 -5.76 0.82 -0.93
C ARG A 223 -6.54 1.52 -2.04
N VAL A 224 -7.67 2.12 -1.72
CA VAL A 224 -8.37 3.02 -2.66
C VAL A 224 -7.70 4.40 -2.59
N LEU A 225 -7.20 4.90 -3.72
CA LEU A 225 -6.63 6.25 -3.86
C LEU A 225 -7.68 7.26 -4.30
N HIS A 226 -8.55 6.85 -5.23
CA HIS A 226 -9.57 7.72 -5.80
C HIS A 226 -10.86 6.95 -5.98
N GLU A 227 -11.95 7.51 -5.47
CA GLU A 227 -13.31 7.05 -5.73
C GLU A 227 -13.97 7.99 -6.75
N PRO A 228 -14.73 7.44 -7.71
CA PRO A 228 -15.40 8.23 -8.71
C PRO A 228 -16.43 9.14 -8.04
N SER A 229 -16.30 10.44 -8.29
CA SER A 229 -17.19 11.51 -7.80
C SER A 229 -18.63 11.23 -8.24
N GLY A 230 -19.43 10.60 -7.37
CA GLY A 230 -20.84 10.30 -7.65
C GLY A 230 -21.34 8.93 -7.22
N ALA A 231 -20.49 8.02 -6.72
CA ALA A 231 -20.93 6.71 -6.26
C ALA A 231 -21.74 6.75 -4.94
N GLU A 232 -21.54 7.76 -4.09
CA GLU A 232 -22.22 7.88 -2.78
C GLU A 232 -23.50 8.73 -2.78
N ALA A 233 -23.85 9.40 -3.89
CA ALA A 233 -25.09 10.17 -3.95
C ALA A 233 -26.25 9.30 -4.43
N ARG A 234 -26.90 8.59 -3.49
CA ARG A 234 -28.30 8.04 -3.49
C ARG A 234 -28.43 6.59 -2.98
N SER A 235 -27.80 6.29 -1.84
CA SER A 235 -28.29 5.24 -0.94
C SER A 235 -28.95 5.90 0.27
N ALA A 236 -30.11 6.53 0.04
CA ALA A 236 -31.05 6.97 1.06
C ALA A 236 -32.47 6.74 0.52
#